data_AF-A0A7X5VNE0-F1
#
_entry.id   AF-A0A7X5VNE0-F1
#
_cell.length_a   1.000
_cell.length_b   1.000
_cell.length_c   1.000
_cell.angle_alpha   90.00
_cell.angle_beta   90.00
_cell.angle_gamma   90.00
#
_symmetry.space_group_name_H-M   'P 1'
#
loop_
_entity.id
_entity.type
_entity.pdbx_description
1 polymer ?
#
loop_
_entity_poly.entity_id
_entity_poly.type
_entity_poly.pdbx_seq_one_letter_code
_entity_poly.pdbx_strand_id
1 'polypeptide(L)' 'VPAAEIVSAIGAAHPLVAADPHYPGEVAQRYRYADGSGEIGVISSVSQPFCGTCSRARISAEGMLYTCL' A
#
# COMPACT_ATOMS: atom_id res chain seq x y z
N VAL A 1 1.83 -1.97 -14.15
CA VAL A 1 3.07 -1.32 -13.67
C VAL A 1 3.37 -1.85 -12.28
N PRO A 2 4.50 -2.53 -12.06
CA PRO A 2 4.97 -2.92 -10.73
C PRO A 2 5.09 -1.72 -9.80
N ALA A 3 4.87 -1.91 -8.50
CA ALA A 3 4.97 -0.84 -7.52
C ALA A 3 6.36 -0.16 -7.49
N ALA A 4 7.43 -0.94 -7.72
CA ALA A 4 8.79 -0.40 -7.80
C ALA A 4 8.96 0.64 -8.93
N GLU A 5 8.31 0.44 -10.08
CA GLU A 5 8.33 1.40 -11.18
C GLU A 5 7.56 2.68 -10.83
N ILE A 6 6.44 2.57 -10.11
CA ILE A 6 5.68 3.72 -9.61
C ILE A 6 6.55 4.55 -8.66
N VAL A 7 7.20 3.91 -7.69
CA VAL A 7 8.09 4.57 -6.73
C VAL A 7 9.27 5.23 -7.45
N SER A 8 9.87 4.55 -8.43
CA SER A 8 10.98 5.13 -9.22
C SER A 8 10.55 6.34 -10.04
N ALA A 9 9.36 6.29 -10.66
CA ALA A 9 8.85 7.39 -11.45
C ALA A 9 8.55 8.63 -10.59
N ILE A 10 7.95 8.43 -9.40
CA ILE A 10 7.73 9.52 -8.45
C ILE A 10 9.07 10.04 -7.91
N GLY A 11 9.98 9.14 -7.53
CA GLY A 11 11.31 9.46 -7.00
C GLY A 11 12.16 10.32 -7.94
N ALA A 12 11.96 10.21 -9.25
CA ALA A 12 12.65 11.03 -10.25
C ALA A 12 12.21 12.51 -10.24
N ALA A 13 10.95 12.79 -9.86
CA ALA A 13 10.42 14.15 -9.77
C ALA A 13 10.40 14.69 -8.33
N HIS A 14 10.20 13.80 -7.36
CA HIS A 14 10.07 14.10 -5.93
C HIS A 14 10.89 13.07 -5.14
N PRO A 15 12.08 13.42 -4.64
CA PRO A 15 12.93 12.47 -3.94
C PRO A 15 12.22 11.81 -2.74
N LEU A 16 12.25 10.49 -2.69
CA LEU A 16 11.58 9.66 -1.68
C LEU A 16 12.58 8.90 -0.81
N VAL A 17 12.23 8.75 0.47
CA VAL A 17 12.96 7.94 1.45
C VAL A 17 11.98 6.92 2.04
N ALA A 18 12.36 5.64 2.06
CA ALA A 18 11.54 4.61 2.68
C ALA A 18 11.25 4.93 4.15
N ALA A 19 10.01 4.66 4.59
CA ALA A 19 9.60 4.78 5.97
C ALA A 19 9.19 3.41 6.51
N ASP A 20 9.47 3.18 7.79
CA ASP A 20 9.09 1.95 8.48
C ASP A 20 7.56 1.84 8.54
N PRO A 21 6.99 0.62 8.53
CA PRO A 21 5.57 0.44 8.76
C PRO A 21 5.17 0.92 10.17
N HIS A 22 3.97 1.46 10.31
CA HIS A 22 3.40 1.83 11.60
C HIS A 22 3.01 0.61 12.45
N TYR A 23 2.65 -0.49 11.79
CA TYR A 23 2.20 -1.71 12.46
C TYR A 23 2.51 -2.97 11.63
N PRO A 24 2.61 -4.14 12.27
CA PRO A 24 2.80 -5.40 11.57
C PRO A 24 1.67 -5.67 10.58
N GLY A 25 2.02 -6.02 9.34
CA GLY A 25 1.04 -6.32 8.29
C GLY A 25 0.41 -5.10 7.62
N GLU A 26 0.96 -3.89 7.83
CA GLU A 26 0.57 -2.71 7.04
C GLU A 26 0.75 -2.97 5.54
N VAL A 27 -0.34 -2.82 4.79
CA VAL A 27 -0.41 -3.22 3.37
C VAL A 27 0.31 -2.23 2.45
N ALA A 28 0.33 -0.95 2.83
CA ALA A 28 1.00 0.09 2.05
C ALA A 28 2.49 0.14 2.39
N GLN A 29 3.34 0.14 1.36
CA GLN A 29 4.73 0.53 1.52
C GLN A 29 4.81 2.05 1.63
N ARG A 30 5.49 2.53 2.67
CA ARG A 30 5.51 3.94 3.04
C ARG A 30 6.78 4.64 2.56
N TYR A 31 6.63 5.87 2.09
CA TYR A 31 7.73 6.70 1.61
C TYR A 31 7.52 8.17 2.01
N ARG A 32 8.51 8.76 2.66
CA ARG A 32 8.54 10.20 2.99
C ARG A 32 9.23 10.98 1.89
N TYR A 33 8.76 12.19 1.61
CA TYR A 33 9.51 13.11 0.75
C TYR A 33 10.76 13.60 1.47
N ALA A 34 11.88 13.66 0.76
CA ALA A 34 13.15 14.07 1.34
C ALA A 34 13.16 15.54 1.81
N ASP A 35 12.28 16.37 1.25
CA ASP A 35 12.11 17.78 1.64
C ASP A 35 11.23 17.99 2.89
N GLY A 36 10.69 16.90 3.45
CA GLY A 36 9.82 16.96 4.63
C GLY A 36 8.39 17.43 4.36
N SER A 37 7.98 17.57 3.09
CA SER A 37 6.63 18.03 2.71
C SER A 37 5.51 17.03 3.04
N GLY A 38 5.85 15.79 3.38
CA GLY A 38 4.89 14.77 3.81
C GLY A 38 5.31 13.36 3.42
N GLU A 39 4.30 12.53 3.16
CA GLU A 39 4.45 11.10 2.91
C GLU A 39 3.43 10.58 1.88
N ILE A 40 3.79 9.52 1.17
CA ILE A 40 2.91 8.72 0.33
C ILE A 40 3.00 7.23 0.69
N GLY A 41 1.93 6.50 0.37
CA GLY A 41 1.88 5.05 0.45
C GLY A 41 1.62 4.42 -0.91
N VAL A 42 2.28 3.29 -1.20
CA VAL A 42 2.08 2.51 -2.42
C VAL A 42 1.58 1.11 -2.06
N ILE A 43 0.47 0.69 -2.66
CA ILE A 43 -0.14 -0.63 -2.44
C ILE A 43 0.14 -1.55 -3.62
N SER A 44 0.90 -2.61 -3.37
CA SER A 44 1.36 -3.57 -4.38
C SER A 44 0.39 -4.74 -4.62
N SER A 45 -0.88 -4.46 -4.93
CA SER A 45 -1.97 -5.46 -4.97
C SER A 45 -1.75 -6.67 -5.89
N VAL A 46 -0.89 -6.54 -6.92
CA VAL A 46 -0.58 -7.63 -7.87
C VAL A 46 0.86 -8.13 -7.71
N SER A 47 1.84 -7.22 -7.69
CA SER A 47 3.26 -7.59 -7.63
C SER A 47 3.70 -8.16 -6.29
N GLN A 48 3.02 -7.80 -5.19
CA GLN A 48 3.28 -8.32 -3.84
C GLN A 48 1.94 -8.52 -3.11
N PRO A 49 1.24 -9.63 -3.37
CA PRO A 49 -0.07 -9.90 -2.78
C PRO A 49 -0.01 -10.03 -1.25
N PHE A 50 -1.07 -9.56 -0.57
CA PHE A 50 -1.18 -9.50 0.89
C PHE A 50 -2.34 -10.36 1.44
N CYS A 51 -2.90 -11.28 0.64
CA CYS A 51 -4.02 -12.11 1.06
C CYS A 51 -3.71 -12.99 2.28
N GLY A 52 -2.44 -13.40 2.46
CA GLY A 52 -2.01 -14.25 3.57
C GLY A 52 -2.14 -13.60 4.97
N THR A 53 -2.18 -12.28 5.04
CA THR A 53 -2.39 -11.52 6.28
C THR A 53 -3.73 -10.77 6.30
N CYS A 54 -4.60 -11.01 5.31
CA CYS A 54 -5.87 -10.32 5.20
C CYS A 54 -6.88 -10.86 6.23
N SER A 55 -7.37 -9.99 7.10
CA SER A 55 -8.38 -10.32 8.12
C SER A 55 -9.76 -9.70 7.82
N ARG A 56 -10.04 -9.40 6.54
CA ARG A 56 -11.25 -8.67 6.13
C ARG A 56 -12.45 -9.61 5.92
N ALA A 57 -13.60 -9.23 6.46
CA ALA A 57 -14.92 -9.76 6.07
C ALA A 57 -15.79 -8.61 5.53
N ARG A 58 -16.73 -8.90 4.64
CA ARG A 58 -17.63 -7.93 4.00
C ARG A 58 -19.06 -8.43 4.00
N ILE A 59 -20.02 -7.53 4.20
CA ILE A 59 -21.45 -7.80 3.98
C ILE A 59 -21.88 -7.01 2.74
N SER A 60 -22.57 -7.64 1.78
CA SER A 60 -23.10 -6.93 0.60
C SER A 60 -24.37 -6.12 0.92
N ALA A 61 -24.85 -5.35 -0.05
CA ALA A 61 -26.09 -4.58 0.10
C ALA A 61 -27.32 -5.47 0.38
N GLU A 62 -27.29 -6.73 -0.06
CA GLU A 62 -28.34 -7.73 0.17
C GLU A 62 -28.21 -8.46 1.52
N GLY A 63 -27.21 -8.12 2.34
CA GLY A 63 -26.97 -8.75 3.64
C GLY A 63 -26.18 -10.06 3.59
N MET A 64 -25.51 -10.36 2.48
CA MET A 64 -24.73 -11.61 2.31
C MET A 64 -23.28 -11.44 2.79
N LEU A 65 -22.77 -12.42 3.55
CA LEU A 65 -21.38 -12.46 4.04
C LEU A 65 -20.41 -12.93 2.95
N TYR A 66 -19.31 -12.20 2.80
CA TYR A 66 -18.17 -12.52 1.95
C TYR A 66 -16.87 -12.41 2.75
N THR A 67 -15.92 -13.29 2.47
CA THR A 67 -14.59 -13.34 3.11
C THR A 67 -13.47 -12.78 2.23
N CYS A 68 -13.84 -12.23 1.07
CA CYS A 68 -12.95 -11.53 0.15
C CYS A 68 -13.66 -10.25 -0.34
N LEU A 69 -12.89 -9.39 -1.01
CA LEU A 69 -13.41 -8.16 -1.59
C LEU A 69 -14.15 -8.42 -2.90
#